data_AF-A0AAW6PF18-F1
#
_entry.id   AF-A0AAW6PF18-F1
#
_cell.length_a   1.000
_cell.length_b   1.000
_cell.length_c   1.000
_cell.angle_alpha   90.00
_cell.angle_beta   90.00
_cell.angle_gamma   90.00
#
_symmetry.space_group_name_H-M   'P 1'
#
loop_
_entity.id
_entity.type
_entity.pdbx_description
1 polymer ?
#
loop_
_entity_poly.entity_id
_entity_poly.type
_entity_poly.pdbx_seq_one_letter_code
_entity_poly.pdbx_strand_id
1 'polypeptide(L)'
;MLPHCLTLAAFLSVAGCTSFPSSAQNIVMDKAGWTTYCLGRFLIDLPPQAQLKAGYDIWGDSIKRVPETPDSLATKISQREHQLKALRHNVYGNVFIQRINYTSGAVTLLSWDSDLPNSKEYQWMDVYLVTKDKWRAFQYSSGLILSKQPSALGLAENLAQNLRPRETNEIPTGAGFCIDGAYITGSTFQNEGFNVGVTFPNHPGAFFSFSTDTGAEEDQLLNRAGGFLAGAAKMVAGLET
;
A
#
# COMPACT_ATOMS: atom_id res chain seq x y z
N MET A 1 25.46 38.72 80.48
CA MET A 1 25.50 37.34 79.95
C MET A 1 24.17 37.07 79.26
N LEU A 2 24.21 36.80 77.95
CA LEU A 2 23.07 36.50 77.07
C LEU A 2 22.38 35.17 77.47
N PRO A 3 21.08 34.98 77.11
CA PRO A 3 20.73 34.23 75.90
C PRO A 3 19.58 34.88 75.09
N HIS A 4 19.81 35.20 73.81
CA HIS A 4 19.38 34.44 72.62
C HIS A 4 17.86 34.45 72.37
N CYS A 5 17.45 35.47 71.62
CA CYS A 5 16.17 35.59 70.92
C CYS A 5 16.27 34.76 69.62
N LEU A 6 15.45 33.72 69.47
CA LEU A 6 15.27 33.04 68.18
C LEU A 6 14.00 33.59 67.51
N THR A 7 14.18 34.51 66.57
CA THR A 7 13.14 34.91 65.62
C THR A 7 13.09 33.91 64.47
N LEU A 8 11.94 33.25 64.31
CA LEU A 8 11.65 32.38 63.19
C LEU A 8 11.35 33.23 61.94
N ALA A 9 12.27 33.27 60.97
CA ALA A 9 12.05 33.92 59.68
C ALA A 9 11.36 32.95 58.72
N ALA A 10 10.08 33.16 58.45
CA ALA A 10 9.34 32.45 57.42
C ALA A 10 9.68 33.04 56.04
N PHE A 11 10.48 32.33 55.24
CA PHE A 11 10.68 32.65 53.83
C PHE A 11 9.47 32.15 53.02
N LEU A 12 8.60 33.08 52.62
CA LEU A 12 7.61 32.86 51.57
C LEU A 12 8.32 32.88 50.20
N SER A 13 8.63 31.70 49.67
CA SER A 13 9.04 31.55 48.28
C SER A 13 7.82 31.69 47.38
N VAL A 14 7.65 32.87 46.77
CA VAL A 14 6.71 33.07 45.67
C VAL A 14 7.28 32.35 44.44
N ALA A 15 6.79 31.15 44.17
CA ALA A 15 7.01 30.50 42.88
C ALA A 15 6.20 31.26 41.83
N GLY A 16 6.84 32.24 41.17
CA GLY A 16 6.27 32.91 40.01
C GLY A 16 6.12 31.91 38.88
N CYS A 17 4.88 31.50 38.58
CA CYS A 17 4.56 30.84 37.32
C CYS A 17 4.80 31.85 36.19
N THR A 18 6.00 31.85 35.61
CA THR A 18 6.20 32.45 34.30
C THR A 18 5.53 31.54 33.28
N SER A 19 4.27 31.84 32.98
CA SER A 19 3.61 31.32 31.79
C SER A 19 4.45 31.76 30.59
N PHE A 20 5.25 30.84 30.03
CA PHE A 20 5.83 31.05 28.71
C PHE A 20 4.66 31.25 27.74
N PRO A 21 4.56 32.40 27.06
CA PRO A 21 3.60 32.53 25.98
C PRO A 21 4.03 31.55 24.89
N SER A 22 3.35 30.41 24.79
CA SER A 22 3.36 29.59 23.59
C SER A 22 2.66 30.42 22.52
N SER A 23 3.44 31.27 21.87
CA SER A 23 3.05 31.82 20.58
C SER A 23 3.08 30.65 19.63
N ALA A 24 1.96 29.94 19.53
CA ALA A 24 1.66 29.13 18.36
C ALA A 24 1.58 30.11 17.19
N GLN A 25 2.76 30.49 16.66
CA GLN A 25 2.84 31.13 15.37
C GLN A 25 2.11 30.17 14.43
N ASN A 26 1.02 30.66 13.82
CA ASN A 26 0.41 30.01 12.68
C ASN A 26 1.44 30.03 11.56
N ILE A 27 2.40 29.11 11.61
CA ILE A 27 3.33 28.85 10.52
C ILE A 27 2.47 28.18 9.45
N VAL A 28 1.93 28.99 8.56
CA VAL A 28 1.33 28.49 7.33
C VAL A 28 2.48 27.88 6.54
N MET A 29 2.44 26.56 6.36
CA MET A 29 3.44 25.85 5.59
C MET A 29 3.37 26.29 4.14
N ASP A 30 4.49 26.80 3.61
CA ASP A 30 4.60 27.11 2.18
C ASP A 30 4.59 25.81 1.37
N LYS A 31 3.59 25.68 0.51
CA LYS A 31 3.38 24.53 -0.37
C LYS A 31 3.84 24.81 -1.81
N ALA A 32 4.57 25.90 -2.06
CA ALA A 32 5.14 26.19 -3.36
C ALA A 32 5.96 24.99 -3.87
N GLY A 33 5.66 24.55 -5.10
CA GLY A 33 6.35 23.44 -5.76
C GLY A 33 5.97 22.04 -5.27
N TRP A 34 4.98 21.89 -4.39
CA TRP A 34 4.47 20.56 -4.02
C TRP A 34 3.79 19.89 -5.21
N THR A 35 3.85 18.56 -5.24
CA THR A 35 3.22 17.73 -6.28
C THR A 35 2.06 16.96 -5.66
N THR A 36 0.91 16.97 -6.34
CA THR A 36 -0.25 16.14 -6.00
C THR A 36 -0.12 14.77 -6.65
N TYR A 37 -0.16 13.71 -5.84
CA TYR A 37 -0.09 12.32 -6.28
C TYR A 37 -1.46 11.66 -6.18
N CYS A 38 -1.83 10.87 -7.20
CA CYS A 38 -2.98 9.97 -7.15
C CYS A 38 -2.54 8.58 -6.68
N LEU A 39 -3.09 8.13 -5.54
CA LEU A 39 -2.76 6.87 -4.88
C LEU A 39 -4.08 6.15 -4.53
N GLY A 40 -4.34 5.01 -5.16
CA GLY A 40 -5.63 4.35 -5.05
C GLY A 40 -6.77 5.30 -5.43
N ARG A 41 -7.71 5.54 -4.50
CA ARG A 41 -8.81 6.52 -4.70
C ARG A 41 -8.56 7.89 -4.08
N PHE A 42 -7.35 8.16 -3.59
CA PHE A 42 -7.03 9.35 -2.81
C PHE A 42 -5.99 10.21 -3.50
N LEU A 43 -5.96 11.49 -3.12
CA LEU A 43 -4.92 12.44 -3.49
C LEU A 43 -4.11 12.81 -2.26
N ILE A 44 -2.79 12.97 -2.44
CA ILE A 44 -1.90 13.51 -1.42
C ILE A 44 -0.95 14.53 -2.04
N ASP A 45 -0.74 15.65 -1.37
CA ASP A 45 0.29 16.60 -1.76
C ASP A 45 1.58 16.27 -1.01
N LEU A 46 2.70 16.17 -1.72
CA LEU A 46 4.02 15.96 -1.13
C LEU A 46 4.99 17.05 -1.58
N PRO A 47 5.95 17.43 -0.72
CA PRO A 47 6.98 18.39 -1.08
C PRO A 47 7.91 17.82 -2.16
N PRO A 48 8.56 18.68 -2.98
CA PRO A 48 9.28 18.25 -4.19
C PRO A 48 10.45 17.30 -3.94
N GLN A 49 11.05 17.33 -2.74
CA GLN A 49 12.13 16.44 -2.33
C GLN A 49 11.66 15.08 -1.80
N ALA A 50 10.35 14.87 -1.64
CA ALA A 50 9.81 13.63 -1.11
C ALA A 50 10.15 12.44 -2.03
N GLN A 51 10.63 11.35 -1.43
CA GLN A 51 10.86 10.10 -2.14
C GLN A 51 9.76 9.12 -1.77
N LEU A 52 8.91 8.81 -2.75
CA LEU A 52 7.73 7.96 -2.59
C LEU A 52 8.01 6.55 -3.11
N LYS A 53 7.57 5.54 -2.34
CA LYS A 53 7.45 4.14 -2.78
C LYS A 53 6.05 3.64 -2.43
N ALA A 54 5.37 3.04 -3.40
CA ALA A 54 4.02 2.53 -3.23
C ALA A 54 3.93 1.04 -3.53
N GLY A 55 3.07 0.35 -2.79
CA GLY A 55 2.53 -0.97 -3.11
C GLY A 55 1.01 -0.87 -3.25
N TYR A 56 0.45 -1.69 -4.13
CA TYR A 56 -0.99 -1.73 -4.40
C TYR A 56 -1.44 -3.18 -4.43
N ASP A 57 -2.62 -3.40 -3.88
CA ASP A 57 -3.24 -4.72 -3.75
C ASP A 57 -4.67 -4.67 -4.29
N ILE A 58 -5.05 -5.73 -5.00
CA ILE A 58 -6.41 -5.96 -5.49
C ILE A 58 -6.80 -7.36 -5.04
N TRP A 59 -7.96 -7.50 -4.40
CA TRP A 59 -8.43 -8.74 -3.79
C TRP A 59 -7.45 -9.39 -2.79
N GLY A 60 -6.63 -8.56 -2.13
CA GLY A 60 -5.62 -9.00 -1.16
C GLY A 60 -4.28 -9.43 -1.76
N ASP A 61 -4.15 -9.40 -3.09
CA ASP A 61 -2.93 -9.79 -3.79
C ASP A 61 -2.32 -8.60 -4.54
N SER A 62 -0.99 -8.56 -4.59
CA SER A 62 -0.28 -7.40 -5.11
C SER A 62 -0.34 -7.30 -6.64
N ILE A 63 -0.67 -6.11 -7.12
CA ILE A 63 -0.55 -5.73 -8.53
C ILE A 63 0.65 -4.80 -8.71
N LYS A 64 1.58 -5.18 -9.59
CA LYS A 64 2.85 -4.45 -9.77
C LYS A 64 3.09 -4.13 -11.23
N ARG A 65 3.55 -2.90 -11.48
CA ARG A 65 4.12 -2.56 -12.79
C ARG A 65 5.44 -3.31 -12.98
N VAL A 66 5.60 -3.92 -14.15
CA VAL A 66 6.84 -4.59 -14.54
C VAL A 66 7.49 -3.84 -15.71
N PRO A 67 8.83 -3.70 -15.74
CA PRO A 67 9.54 -2.93 -16.74
C PRO A 67 9.73 -3.71 -18.06
N GLU A 68 8.68 -4.40 -18.51
CA GLU A 68 8.74 -5.28 -19.68
C GLU A 68 8.29 -4.56 -20.96
N THR A 69 8.99 -4.82 -22.06
CA THR A 69 8.52 -4.51 -23.42
C THR A 69 7.53 -5.59 -23.88
N PRO A 70 6.83 -5.44 -25.02
CA PRO A 70 6.00 -6.50 -25.57
C PRO A 70 6.75 -7.84 -25.72
N ASP A 71 7.95 -7.80 -26.30
CA ASP A 71 8.74 -9.01 -26.56
C ASP A 71 9.29 -9.64 -25.28
N SER A 72 9.78 -8.81 -24.34
CA SER A 72 10.31 -9.31 -23.07
C SER A 72 9.19 -9.89 -22.19
N LEU A 73 8.00 -9.28 -22.22
CA LEU A 73 6.81 -9.82 -21.54
C LEU A 73 6.40 -11.16 -22.15
N ALA A 74 6.31 -11.26 -23.48
CA ALA A 74 5.97 -12.51 -24.16
C ALA A 74 6.97 -13.64 -23.84
N THR A 75 8.26 -13.30 -23.75
CA THR A 75 9.33 -14.20 -23.35
C THR A 75 9.15 -14.66 -21.90
N LYS A 76 8.90 -13.72 -20.99
CA LYS A 76 8.65 -14.00 -19.56
C LYS A 76 7.46 -14.92 -19.34
N ILE A 77 6.34 -14.67 -20.02
CA ILE A 77 5.15 -15.52 -19.98
C ILE A 77 5.49 -16.93 -20.48
N SER A 78 6.17 -17.05 -21.61
CA SER A 78 6.52 -18.35 -22.19
C SER A 78 7.49 -19.13 -21.30
N GLN A 79 8.45 -18.44 -20.67
CA GLN A 79 9.37 -19.03 -19.71
C GLN A 79 8.63 -19.53 -18.47
N ARG A 80 7.70 -18.73 -17.92
CA ARG A 80 6.89 -19.15 -16.77
C ARG A 80 6.00 -20.34 -17.11
N GLU A 81 5.36 -20.34 -18.28
CA GLU A 81 4.57 -21.46 -18.78
C GLU A 81 5.42 -22.75 -18.89
N HIS A 82 6.65 -22.65 -19.42
CA HIS A 82 7.59 -23.77 -19.47
C HIS A 82 7.98 -24.28 -18.09
N GLN A 83 8.23 -23.39 -17.13
CA GLN A 83 8.52 -23.76 -15.75
C GLN A 83 7.36 -24.51 -15.12
N LEU A 84 6.13 -24.00 -15.25
CA LEU A 84 4.93 -24.64 -14.71
C LEU A 84 4.71 -26.02 -15.33
N LYS A 85 4.95 -26.19 -16.63
CA LYS A 85 4.82 -27.48 -17.33
C LYS A 85 5.87 -28.51 -16.89
N ALA A 86 7.01 -28.08 -16.38
CA ALA A 86 8.07 -28.96 -15.88
C ALA A 86 7.79 -29.46 -14.45
N LEU A 87 6.91 -28.79 -13.70
CA LEU A 87 6.53 -29.19 -12.35
C LEU A 87 5.46 -30.28 -12.35
N ARG A 88 5.52 -31.15 -11.35
CA ARG A 88 4.61 -32.29 -11.19
C ARG A 88 3.62 -32.07 -10.06
N HIS A 89 2.36 -32.37 -10.34
CA HIS A 89 1.29 -32.45 -9.33
C HIS A 89 1.04 -33.93 -9.01
N ASN A 90 1.02 -34.32 -7.73
CA ASN A 90 0.97 -35.74 -7.34
C ASN A 90 -0.33 -36.43 -7.74
N VAL A 91 -1.41 -35.67 -7.92
CA VAL A 91 -2.74 -36.19 -8.32
C VAL A 91 -3.00 -36.05 -9.83
N TYR A 92 -2.55 -34.94 -10.43
CA TYR A 92 -2.97 -34.55 -11.79
C TYR A 92 -1.82 -34.61 -12.81
N GLY A 93 -0.64 -35.07 -12.38
CA GLY A 93 0.52 -35.22 -13.23
C GLY A 93 1.25 -33.90 -13.49
N ASN A 94 0.61 -32.89 -14.07
CA ASN A 94 1.21 -31.59 -14.35
C ASN A 94 0.64 -30.48 -13.45
N VAL A 95 1.48 -29.54 -13.03
CA VAL A 95 1.05 -28.34 -12.31
C VAL A 95 0.37 -27.36 -13.27
N PHE A 96 0.89 -27.19 -14.49
CA PHE A 96 0.27 -26.32 -15.49
C PHE A 96 -1.10 -26.86 -15.93
N ILE A 97 -2.12 -26.00 -15.92
CA ILE A 97 -3.47 -26.33 -16.34
C ILE A 97 -3.72 -25.76 -17.73
N GLN A 98 -3.64 -24.44 -17.89
CA GLN A 98 -3.91 -23.78 -19.17
C GLN A 98 -3.37 -22.35 -19.25
N ARG A 99 -3.29 -21.85 -20.48
CA ARG A 99 -3.06 -20.44 -20.79
C ARG A 99 -4.33 -19.85 -21.37
N ILE A 100 -4.78 -18.73 -20.81
CA ILE A 100 -5.89 -17.93 -21.33
C ILE A 100 -5.32 -16.65 -21.93
N ASN A 101 -5.65 -16.37 -23.19
CA ASN A 101 -5.31 -15.10 -23.84
C ASN A 101 -6.59 -14.26 -23.96
N TYR A 102 -6.57 -13.04 -23.44
CA TYR A 102 -7.71 -12.12 -23.49
C TYR A 102 -7.61 -11.18 -24.69
N THR A 103 -8.75 -10.68 -25.16
CA THR A 103 -8.83 -9.68 -26.26
C THR A 103 -8.18 -8.34 -25.92
N SER A 104 -8.01 -8.05 -24.62
CA SER A 104 -7.25 -6.91 -24.10
C SER A 104 -5.74 -7.02 -24.35
N GLY A 105 -5.24 -8.21 -24.70
CA GLY A 105 -3.81 -8.52 -24.78
C GLY A 105 -3.23 -9.04 -23.45
N ALA A 106 -4.03 -9.08 -22.39
CA ALA A 106 -3.65 -9.73 -21.15
C ALA A 106 -3.58 -11.26 -21.31
N VAL A 107 -2.81 -11.91 -20.44
CA VAL A 107 -2.65 -13.37 -20.41
C VAL A 107 -2.74 -13.86 -18.98
N THR A 108 -3.50 -14.94 -18.74
CA THR A 108 -3.47 -15.68 -17.48
C THR A 108 -2.86 -17.05 -17.70
N LEU A 109 -1.86 -17.40 -16.89
CA LEU A 109 -1.41 -18.78 -16.73
C LEU A 109 -2.08 -19.36 -15.50
N LEU A 110 -2.85 -20.43 -15.70
CA LEU A 110 -3.53 -21.14 -14.63
C LEU A 110 -2.77 -22.43 -14.31
N SER A 111 -2.53 -22.68 -13.03
CA SER A 111 -1.86 -23.87 -12.53
C SER A 111 -2.49 -24.37 -11.24
N TRP A 112 -2.19 -25.61 -10.86
CA TRP A 112 -2.31 -26.04 -9.47
C TRP A 112 -1.32 -25.25 -8.61
N ASP A 113 -1.61 -25.11 -7.32
CA ASP A 113 -0.65 -24.54 -6.39
C ASP A 113 0.56 -25.47 -6.26
N SER A 114 1.74 -25.00 -6.68
CA SER A 114 2.97 -25.79 -6.68
C SER A 114 3.49 -26.11 -5.28
N ASP A 115 3.10 -25.31 -4.28
CA ASP A 115 3.50 -25.50 -2.89
C ASP A 115 2.59 -26.54 -2.19
N LEU A 116 1.47 -26.91 -2.83
CA LEU A 116 0.49 -27.88 -2.35
C LEU A 116 0.33 -29.06 -3.34
N PRO A 117 1.36 -29.89 -3.56
CA PRO A 117 1.40 -30.87 -4.65
C PRO A 117 0.37 -32.01 -4.55
N ASN A 118 -0.33 -32.14 -3.41
CA ASN A 118 -1.39 -33.13 -3.18
C ASN A 118 -2.80 -32.51 -3.21
N SER A 119 -2.91 -31.19 -3.35
CA SER A 119 -4.18 -30.47 -3.26
C SER A 119 -5.08 -30.78 -4.45
N LYS A 120 -6.38 -30.96 -4.20
CA LYS A 120 -7.38 -31.09 -5.26
C LYS A 120 -8.23 -29.84 -5.44
N GLU A 121 -7.93 -28.81 -4.65
CA GLU A 121 -8.79 -27.64 -4.50
C GLU A 121 -8.07 -26.32 -4.72
N TYR A 122 -6.76 -26.26 -4.53
CA TYR A 122 -6.00 -25.01 -4.60
C TYR A 122 -5.29 -24.84 -5.94
N GLN A 123 -5.56 -23.71 -6.57
CA GLN A 123 -4.99 -23.29 -7.85
C GLN A 123 -4.32 -21.94 -7.69
N TRP A 124 -3.49 -21.62 -8.67
CA TRP A 124 -2.77 -20.37 -8.77
C TRP A 124 -2.98 -19.77 -10.14
N MET A 125 -3.14 -18.45 -10.20
CA MET A 125 -3.19 -17.70 -11.44
C MET A 125 -2.05 -16.69 -11.47
N ASP A 126 -1.26 -16.70 -12.54
CA ASP A 126 -0.32 -15.63 -12.89
C ASP A 126 -0.95 -14.80 -14.03
N VAL A 127 -1.40 -13.58 -13.73
CA VAL A 127 -2.01 -12.64 -14.68
C VAL A 127 -1.00 -11.59 -15.12
N TYR A 128 -0.84 -11.45 -16.42
CA TYR A 128 -0.03 -10.44 -17.07
C TYR A 128 -0.95 -9.48 -17.81
N LEU A 129 -1.00 -8.23 -17.35
CA LEU A 129 -1.89 -7.18 -17.87
C LEU A 129 -1.09 -6.20 -18.70
N VAL A 130 -1.73 -5.61 -19.72
CA VAL A 130 -1.11 -4.63 -20.62
C VAL A 130 -2.05 -3.48 -20.93
N THR A 131 -1.51 -2.31 -21.24
CA THR A 131 -2.26 -1.14 -21.74
C THR A 131 -1.96 -0.88 -23.22
N LYS A 132 -2.98 -0.56 -24.03
CA LYS A 132 -2.87 -0.47 -25.51
C LYS A 132 -2.36 0.90 -26.02
N ASP A 133 -2.88 2.02 -25.50
CA ASP A 133 -2.56 3.35 -26.05
C ASP A 133 -1.13 3.82 -25.71
N LYS A 134 -0.69 3.46 -24.50
CA LYS A 134 0.70 3.60 -24.06
C LYS A 134 1.09 2.28 -23.42
N TRP A 135 2.07 1.60 -24.00
CA TRP A 135 2.49 0.29 -23.50
C TRP A 135 3.00 0.38 -22.07
N ARG A 136 2.33 -0.32 -21.16
CA ARG A 136 2.80 -0.65 -19.82
C ARG A 136 2.37 -2.08 -19.50
N ALA A 137 3.22 -2.80 -18.80
CA ALA A 137 2.98 -4.17 -18.40
C ALA A 137 2.85 -4.26 -16.88
N PHE A 138 1.98 -5.15 -16.41
CA PHE A 138 1.73 -5.40 -14.99
C PHE A 138 1.64 -6.88 -14.73
N GLN A 139 1.95 -7.27 -13.50
CA GLN A 139 1.77 -8.62 -13.00
C GLN A 139 0.89 -8.59 -11.75
N TYR A 140 -0.09 -9.49 -11.74
CA TYR A 140 -0.97 -9.79 -10.62
C TYR A 140 -1.02 -11.31 -10.50
N SER A 141 -0.70 -11.86 -9.34
CA SER A 141 -0.72 -13.30 -9.11
C SER A 141 -1.58 -13.59 -7.88
N SER A 142 -2.39 -14.63 -7.93
CA SER A 142 -3.36 -14.91 -6.87
C SER A 142 -3.67 -16.40 -6.75
N GLY A 143 -3.79 -16.85 -5.49
CA GLY A 143 -4.27 -18.17 -5.15
C GLY A 143 -5.80 -18.21 -5.17
N LEU A 144 -6.38 -19.31 -5.64
CA LEU A 144 -7.82 -19.51 -5.65
C LEU A 144 -8.19 -20.95 -5.32
N ILE A 145 -9.39 -21.12 -4.79
CA ILE A 145 -10.02 -22.44 -4.72
C ILE A 145 -10.72 -22.76 -6.04
N LEU A 146 -10.71 -24.03 -6.44
CA LEU A 146 -11.21 -24.53 -7.72
C LEU A 146 -12.64 -24.07 -8.02
N SER A 147 -13.51 -24.07 -7.01
CA SER A 147 -14.91 -23.65 -7.14
C SER A 147 -15.10 -22.17 -7.48
N LYS A 148 -14.06 -21.33 -7.26
CA LYS A 148 -14.04 -19.91 -7.58
C LYS A 148 -13.35 -19.60 -8.90
N GLN A 149 -12.81 -20.60 -9.60
CA GLN A 149 -12.06 -20.41 -10.85
C GLN A 149 -12.82 -19.58 -11.90
N PRO A 150 -14.11 -19.85 -12.22
CA PRO A 150 -14.81 -19.05 -13.22
C PRO A 150 -14.91 -17.57 -12.82
N SER A 151 -15.20 -17.29 -11.54
CA SER A 151 -15.27 -15.94 -11.01
C SER A 151 -13.91 -15.24 -11.05
N ALA A 152 -12.84 -15.94 -10.65
CA ALA A 152 -11.49 -15.40 -10.63
C ALA A 152 -10.98 -15.03 -12.04
N LEU A 153 -11.24 -15.89 -13.03
CA LEU A 153 -10.91 -15.60 -14.43
C LEU A 153 -11.73 -14.42 -14.99
N GLY A 154 -13.00 -14.29 -14.60
CA GLY A 154 -13.84 -13.14 -14.95
C GLY A 154 -13.36 -11.83 -14.33
N LEU A 155 -12.86 -11.87 -13.08
CA LEU A 155 -12.25 -10.70 -12.42
C LEU A 155 -10.94 -10.28 -13.10
N ALA A 156 -10.09 -11.24 -13.48
CA ALA A 156 -8.87 -10.97 -14.24
C ALA A 156 -9.16 -10.33 -15.61
N GLU A 157 -10.19 -10.82 -16.31
CA GLU A 157 -10.64 -10.22 -17.57
C GLU A 157 -11.16 -8.80 -17.37
N ASN A 158 -12.00 -8.59 -16.35
CA ASN A 158 -12.55 -7.27 -16.02
C ASN A 158 -11.44 -6.27 -15.65
N LEU A 159 -10.46 -6.69 -14.85
CA LEU A 159 -9.29 -5.90 -14.53
C LEU A 159 -8.53 -5.47 -15.80
N ALA A 160 -8.29 -6.41 -16.72
CA ALA A 160 -7.63 -6.12 -17.98
C ALA A 160 -8.43 -5.17 -18.88
N GLN A 161 -9.77 -5.26 -18.88
CA GLN A 161 -10.63 -4.37 -19.65
C GLN A 161 -10.69 -2.95 -19.08
N ASN A 162 -10.49 -2.78 -17.77
CA ASN A 162 -10.59 -1.50 -17.06
C ASN A 162 -9.24 -0.83 -16.79
N LEU A 163 -8.13 -1.50 -17.07
CA LEU A 163 -6.80 -0.92 -16.90
C LEU A 163 -6.51 0.13 -17.99
N ARG A 164 -6.17 1.35 -17.57
CA ARG A 164 -5.84 2.47 -18.46
C ARG A 164 -4.46 3.03 -18.13
N PRO A 165 -3.63 3.35 -19.13
CA PRO A 165 -2.33 3.94 -18.86
C PRO A 165 -2.50 5.37 -18.32
N ARG A 166 -1.57 5.79 -17.48
CA ARG A 166 -1.51 7.12 -16.86
C ARG A 166 -0.06 7.55 -16.68
N GLU A 167 0.22 8.85 -16.71
CA GLU A 167 1.51 9.38 -16.26
C GLU A 167 1.59 9.55 -14.74
N THR A 168 2.78 9.54 -14.16
CA THR A 168 2.96 9.53 -12.69
C THR A 168 2.16 10.61 -11.95
N ASN A 169 2.10 11.82 -12.52
CA ASN A 169 1.45 12.98 -11.91
C ASN A 169 0.13 13.35 -12.59
N GLU A 170 -0.37 12.49 -13.49
CA GLU A 170 -1.68 12.67 -14.11
C GLU A 170 -2.76 12.24 -13.12
N ILE A 171 -3.72 13.14 -12.85
CA ILE A 171 -4.89 12.88 -12.00
C ILE A 171 -6.07 12.53 -12.93
N PRO A 172 -6.57 11.27 -12.92
CA PRO A 172 -7.73 10.90 -13.71
C PRO A 172 -8.97 11.71 -13.30
N THR A 173 -9.76 12.13 -14.29
CA THR A 173 -11.04 12.84 -14.06
C THR A 173 -12.21 11.88 -13.83
N GLY A 174 -12.09 10.62 -14.28
CA GLY A 174 -13.07 9.56 -14.07
C GLY A 174 -12.85 8.80 -12.77
N ALA A 175 -13.90 8.13 -12.27
CA ALA A 175 -13.80 7.26 -11.11
C ALA A 175 -12.85 6.08 -11.39
N GLY A 176 -11.98 5.77 -10.42
CA GLY A 176 -11.06 4.65 -10.53
C GLY A 176 -10.09 4.53 -9.37
N PHE A 177 -9.16 3.59 -9.51
CA PHE A 177 -8.10 3.28 -8.56
C PHE A 177 -6.72 3.45 -9.23
N CYS A 178 -5.95 4.44 -8.81
CA CYS A 178 -4.62 4.77 -9.31
C CYS A 178 -3.55 3.80 -8.81
N ILE A 179 -2.74 3.29 -9.74
CA ILE A 179 -1.52 2.52 -9.47
C ILE A 179 -0.33 3.15 -10.21
N ASP A 180 0.84 2.53 -10.14
CA ASP A 180 2.04 3.01 -10.83
C ASP A 180 1.89 2.95 -12.35
N GLY A 181 1.78 4.12 -12.98
CA GLY A 181 1.70 4.26 -14.44
C GLY A 181 0.36 3.85 -15.06
N ALA A 182 -0.65 3.54 -14.24
CA ALA A 182 -2.00 3.21 -14.72
C ALA A 182 -3.07 3.62 -13.70
N TYR A 183 -4.32 3.50 -14.12
CA TYR A 183 -5.47 3.53 -13.22
C TYR A 183 -6.51 2.52 -13.71
N ILE A 184 -7.24 1.93 -12.76
CA ILE A 184 -8.32 0.96 -13.03
C ILE A 184 -9.63 1.74 -13.02
N THR A 185 -10.30 1.84 -14.17
CA THR A 185 -11.56 2.59 -14.30
C THR A 185 -12.71 1.91 -13.58
N GLY A 186 -13.56 2.69 -12.93
CA GLY A 186 -14.81 2.22 -12.34
C GLY A 186 -14.99 2.60 -10.87
N SER A 187 -16.23 2.49 -10.41
CA SER A 187 -16.66 2.76 -9.04
C SER A 187 -17.27 1.53 -8.36
N THR A 188 -17.31 0.38 -9.05
CA THR A 188 -17.80 -0.86 -8.46
C THR A 188 -16.90 -1.25 -7.29
N PHE A 189 -17.53 -1.66 -6.19
CA PHE A 189 -16.80 -2.16 -5.04
C PHE A 189 -15.96 -3.36 -5.44
N GLN A 190 -14.68 -3.31 -5.06
CA GLN A 190 -13.74 -4.40 -5.12
C GLN A 190 -12.83 -4.27 -3.90
N ASN A 191 -12.31 -5.38 -3.39
CA ASN A 191 -11.31 -5.30 -2.34
C ASN A 191 -10.04 -4.71 -2.97
N GLU A 192 -9.63 -3.54 -2.49
CA GLU A 192 -8.47 -2.82 -2.98
C GLU A 192 -7.78 -2.13 -1.81
N GLY A 193 -6.46 -2.04 -1.90
CA GLY A 193 -5.64 -1.43 -0.86
C GLY A 193 -4.37 -0.86 -1.46
N PHE A 194 -3.77 0.08 -0.74
CA PHE A 194 -2.43 0.54 -1.05
C PHE A 194 -1.68 0.86 0.23
N ASN A 195 -0.35 0.77 0.15
CA ASN A 195 0.55 1.22 1.19
C ASN A 195 1.66 2.05 0.56
N VAL A 196 1.80 3.29 1.03
CA VAL A 196 2.81 4.23 0.56
C VAL A 196 3.74 4.59 1.69
N GLY A 197 5.04 4.49 1.44
CA GLY A 197 6.10 5.01 2.28
C GLY A 197 6.77 6.21 1.65
N VAL A 198 6.97 7.27 2.44
CA VAL A 198 7.61 8.51 2.01
C VAL A 198 8.76 8.85 2.95
N THR A 199 9.92 9.14 2.36
CA THR A 199 11.10 9.66 3.08
C THR A 199 11.44 11.06 2.60
N PHE A 200 12.05 11.86 3.46
CA PHE A 200 12.41 13.25 3.18
C PHE A 200 13.92 13.43 3.35
N PRO A 201 14.70 13.66 2.27
CA PRO A 201 16.16 13.79 2.36
C PRO A 201 16.64 14.86 3.35
N ASN A 202 15.88 15.95 3.49
CA ASN A 202 16.20 17.05 4.40
C ASN A 202 15.80 16.77 5.86
N HIS A 203 15.11 15.65 6.14
CA HIS A 203 14.72 15.20 7.47
C HIS A 203 15.11 13.73 7.65
N PRO A 204 16.41 13.43 7.77
CA PRO A 204 16.88 12.05 7.93
C PRO A 204 16.27 11.43 9.19
N GLY A 205 15.78 10.18 9.05
CA GLY A 205 15.08 9.47 10.12
C GLY A 205 13.56 9.68 10.15
N ALA A 206 13.03 10.69 9.43
CA ALA A 206 11.60 10.85 9.26
C ALA A 206 11.06 9.89 8.19
N PHE A 207 9.97 9.21 8.51
CA PHE A 207 9.22 8.34 7.62
C PHE A 207 7.73 8.64 7.76
N PHE A 208 7.06 8.83 6.64
CA PHE A 208 5.62 8.99 6.58
C PHE A 208 5.01 7.81 5.84
N SER A 209 3.98 7.19 6.42
CA SER A 209 3.21 6.13 5.78
C SER A 209 1.77 6.57 5.57
N PHE A 210 1.24 6.27 4.39
CA PHE A 210 -0.19 6.42 4.08
C PHE A 210 -0.69 5.12 3.45
N SER A 211 -1.66 4.49 4.12
CA SER A 211 -2.25 3.23 3.67
C SER A 211 -3.77 3.29 3.74
N THR A 212 -4.41 2.51 2.87
CA THR A 212 -5.85 2.31 2.87
C THR A 212 -6.15 0.85 2.58
N ASP A 213 -7.19 0.35 3.21
CA ASP A 213 -7.80 -0.94 2.91
C ASP A 213 -9.30 -0.78 2.81
N THR A 214 -9.95 -1.67 2.06
CA THR A 214 -11.40 -1.75 2.01
C THR A 214 -11.94 -2.56 3.19
N GLY A 215 -12.97 -2.03 3.84
CA GLY A 215 -13.52 -2.60 5.06
C GLY A 215 -13.27 -1.69 6.27
N ALA A 216 -14.11 -1.83 7.28
CA ALA A 216 -13.91 -1.11 8.53
C ALA A 216 -12.86 -1.84 9.38
N GLU A 217 -11.91 -1.09 9.93
CA GLU A 217 -11.01 -1.58 10.99
C GLU A 217 -11.85 -2.06 12.20
N GLU A 218 -11.40 -3.11 12.88
CA GLU A 218 -12.13 -3.69 14.01
C GLU A 218 -12.29 -2.69 15.17
N ASP A 219 -11.22 -1.92 15.44
CA ASP A 219 -11.15 -0.96 16.52
C ASP A 219 -10.69 0.43 16.06
N GLN A 220 -11.24 1.45 16.71
CA GLN A 220 -10.77 2.83 16.55
C GLN A 220 -9.36 3.00 17.14
N LEU A 221 -8.54 3.84 16.48
CA LEU A 221 -7.12 4.03 16.83
C LEU A 221 -6.90 4.42 18.29
N LEU A 222 -7.67 5.38 18.82
CA LEU A 222 -7.50 5.86 20.20
C LEU A 222 -7.76 4.76 21.23
N ASN A 223 -8.72 3.87 20.96
CA ASN A 223 -9.03 2.75 21.86
C ASN A 223 -7.87 1.73 21.88
N ARG A 224 -7.25 1.48 20.72
CA ARG A 224 -6.12 0.56 20.61
C ARG A 224 -4.82 1.12 21.18
N ALA A 225 -4.53 2.40 20.95
CA ALA A 225 -3.24 3.01 21.30
C ALA A 225 -3.21 3.69 22.69
N GLY A 226 -4.35 4.16 23.20
CA GLY A 226 -4.39 5.02 24.39
C GLY A 226 -3.79 4.38 25.65
N GLY A 227 -4.08 3.10 25.89
CA GLY A 227 -3.53 2.37 27.03
C GLY A 227 -2.00 2.19 26.95
N PHE A 228 -1.48 1.92 25.74
CA PHE A 228 -0.05 1.80 25.49
C PHE A 228 0.67 3.12 25.70
N LEU A 229 0.16 4.23 25.14
CA LEU A 229 0.76 5.56 25.26
C LEU A 229 0.80 6.03 26.73
N ALA A 230 -0.30 5.87 27.46
CA ALA A 230 -0.35 6.19 28.89
C ALA A 230 0.63 5.34 29.72
N GLY A 231 0.84 4.08 29.35
CA GLY A 231 1.84 3.22 29.96
C GLY A 231 3.27 3.69 29.68
N ALA A 232 3.57 4.03 28.44
CA ALA A 232 4.89 4.49 28.02
C ALA A 232 5.27 5.83 28.68
N ALA A 233 4.33 6.77 28.79
CA ALA A 233 4.56 8.08 29.41
C ALA A 233 4.92 7.96 30.90
N LYS A 234 4.39 6.94 31.59
CA LYS A 234 4.74 6.67 32.99
C LYS A 234 6.14 6.10 33.17
N MET A 235 6.69 5.44 32.16
CA MET A 235 8.01 4.80 32.22
C MET A 235 9.15 5.70 31.74
N VAL A 236 8.86 6.66 30.85
CA VAL A 236 9.88 7.49 30.19
C VAL A 236 9.60 8.97 30.42
N ALA A 237 10.44 9.61 31.25
CA ALA A 237 10.29 11.01 31.67
C ALA A 237 10.39 12.05 30.53
N GLY A 238 10.76 11.64 29.31
CA GLY A 238 10.85 12.51 28.12
C GLY A 238 9.75 12.28 27.09
N LEU A 239 8.74 11.46 27.39
CA LEU A 239 7.61 11.21 26.49
C LEU A 239 6.42 12.10 26.87
N GLU A 240 5.92 12.86 25.90
CA GLU A 240 4.71 13.68 26.02
C GLU A 240 3.57 13.01 25.25
N THR A 241 2.37 12.98 25.83
CA THR A 241 1.16 12.33 25.28
C THR A 241 -0.01 13.28 25.26
#